data_AF-A0A2S8A8R2-F1
#
_entry.id   AF-A0A2S8A8R2-F1
#
_cell.length_a   1.000
_cell.length_b   1.000
_cell.length_c   1.000
_cell.angle_alpha   90.00
_cell.angle_beta   90.00
_cell.angle_gamma   90.00
#
_symmetry.space_group_name_H-M   'P 1'
#
loop_
_entity.id
_entity.type
_entity.pdbx_description
1 polymer ?
#
loop_
_entity_poly.entity_id
_entity_poly.type
_entity_poly.pdbx_seq_one_letter_code
_entity_poly.pdbx_strand_id
1 'polypeptide(L)'
;MRNKRVLIFLLGFCSFYTQCQTKEPPKPMDTEFTITPCQITYKGKEIPLGKPIDAWVELFGPYSRNFNEHTYIWDSLGVAIFNSCITAYDTNVDKEKRKCDQLYIFFVNLDSKVGQAGKLQFAWQRKSFEFIEKDYQSIKEPMSEELKKRIIGRIEPKEKYIYPFTPYTQTVNLQGAPVKSGMSLNEVNKERSKIKGLEKMGYWDNDGDWSWDSGSTTIKTGEFREQKDHSSICPNQDYWYYITLRYSEGELEYLKVEYLSKENEK
;
A
#
# COMPACT_ATOMS: atom_id res chain seq x y z
N MET A 1 -76.03 -25.47 -12.32
CA MET A 1 -75.03 -25.61 -13.42
C MET A 1 -73.99 -24.51 -13.20
N ARG A 2 -72.65 -24.71 -13.21
CA ARG A 2 -71.75 -24.96 -14.38
C ARG A 2 -72.12 -24.03 -15.56
N ASN A 3 -71.28 -23.20 -16.18
CA ASN A 3 -69.83 -22.88 -16.20
C ASN A 3 -69.71 -21.36 -16.52
N LYS A 4 -68.60 -20.59 -16.58
CA LYS A 4 -67.17 -20.51 -16.14
C LYS A 4 -66.69 -19.09 -16.57
N ARG A 5 -65.54 -18.49 -16.24
CA ARG A 5 -64.26 -18.84 -15.55
C ARG A 5 -63.76 -17.55 -14.86
N VAL A 6 -63.12 -17.64 -13.71
CA VAL A 6 -62.49 -16.48 -13.02
C VAL A 6 -60.98 -16.46 -13.31
N LEU A 7 -60.46 -15.26 -13.58
CA LEU A 7 -59.09 -14.76 -13.35
C LEU A 7 -57.94 -15.78 -13.27
N ILE A 8 -57.16 -15.95 -14.35
CA ILE A 8 -55.78 -16.49 -14.29
C ILE A 8 -54.89 -15.67 -15.24
N PHE A 9 -54.29 -14.60 -14.72
CA PHE A 9 -53.20 -13.84 -15.34
C PHE A 9 -52.42 -13.12 -14.21
N LEU A 10 -51.48 -13.82 -13.56
CA LEU A 10 -50.39 -13.33 -12.69
C LEU A 10 -49.81 -14.50 -11.87
N LEU A 11 -49.04 -15.39 -12.51
CA LEU A 11 -48.38 -16.52 -11.83
C LEU A 11 -47.04 -16.94 -12.47
N GLY A 12 -46.29 -15.96 -13.00
CA GLY A 12 -45.10 -16.23 -13.81
C GLY A 12 -44.02 -15.15 -13.81
N PHE A 13 -43.92 -14.31 -12.78
CA PHE A 13 -42.90 -13.24 -12.74
C PHE A 13 -42.35 -12.85 -11.34
N CYS A 14 -42.45 -13.73 -10.33
CA CYS A 14 -41.99 -13.43 -8.96
C CYS A 14 -40.83 -14.30 -8.44
N SER A 15 -40.19 -15.12 -9.27
CA SER A 15 -39.18 -16.11 -8.84
C SER A 15 -37.72 -15.70 -9.11
N PHE A 16 -37.46 -14.46 -9.55
CA PHE A 16 -36.13 -13.98 -9.96
C PHE A 16 -35.58 -12.81 -9.12
N TYR A 17 -36.22 -12.49 -8.00
CA TYR A 17 -35.66 -11.59 -6.99
C TYR A 17 -35.24 -12.39 -5.75
N THR A 18 -34.16 -11.95 -5.11
CA THR A 18 -33.48 -12.55 -3.93
C THR A 18 -32.55 -13.75 -4.12
N GLN A 19 -31.86 -13.85 -5.28
CA GLN A 19 -30.41 -14.15 -5.19
C GLN A 19 -29.66 -12.92 -4.63
N CYS A 20 -29.95 -12.61 -3.37
CA CYS A 20 -29.15 -11.69 -2.59
C CYS A 20 -27.84 -12.42 -2.28
N GLN A 21 -26.77 -12.13 -3.03
CA GLN A 21 -25.44 -12.61 -2.67
C GLN A 21 -25.04 -11.94 -1.35
N THR A 22 -25.35 -12.61 -0.24
CA THR A 22 -24.99 -12.17 1.11
C THR A 22 -23.50 -12.27 1.31
N LYS A 23 -22.77 -11.27 0.79
CA LYS A 23 -21.37 -11.02 1.09
C LYS A 23 -21.17 -11.12 2.59
N GLU A 24 -20.28 -12.00 3.02
CA GLU A 24 -20.08 -12.28 4.44
C GLU A 24 -19.55 -11.03 5.16
N PRO A 25 -19.85 -10.86 6.46
CA PRO A 25 -19.06 -9.96 7.29
C PRO A 25 -17.59 -10.45 7.30
N PRO A 26 -16.61 -9.54 7.41
CA PRO A 26 -15.21 -9.92 7.41
C PRO A 26 -14.91 -10.86 8.60
N LYS A 27 -14.23 -11.96 8.33
CA LYS A 27 -13.90 -12.97 9.35
C LYS A 27 -12.74 -12.46 10.22
N PRO A 28 -12.75 -12.72 11.54
CA PRO A 28 -11.60 -12.42 12.40
C PRO A 28 -10.33 -13.06 11.85
N MET A 29 -9.23 -12.29 11.86
CA MET A 29 -7.94 -12.70 11.32
C MET A 29 -6.86 -12.34 12.33
N ASP A 30 -6.00 -13.28 12.66
CA ASP A 30 -4.85 -13.04 13.53
C ASP A 30 -3.71 -12.43 12.69
N THR A 31 -3.47 -11.14 12.89
CA THR A 31 -2.52 -10.33 12.11
C THR A 31 -1.95 -9.23 12.99
N GLU A 32 -0.65 -8.95 12.88
CA GLU A 32 -0.06 -7.83 13.64
C GLU A 32 -0.69 -6.49 13.21
N PHE A 33 -0.81 -6.22 11.91
CA PHE A 33 -1.49 -5.03 11.39
C PHE A 33 -2.94 -5.33 10.98
N THR A 34 -3.89 -4.56 11.55
CA THR A 34 -5.27 -4.48 11.06
C THR A 34 -5.60 -3.04 10.65
N ILE A 35 -6.05 -2.86 9.42
CA ILE A 35 -6.47 -1.59 8.83
C ILE A 35 -7.98 -1.66 8.59
N THR A 36 -8.77 -0.82 9.24
CA THR A 36 -10.19 -0.63 8.93
C THR A 36 -10.42 0.74 8.29
N PRO A 37 -11.65 1.18 7.97
CA PRO A 37 -11.88 2.57 7.57
C PRO A 37 -11.70 3.62 8.68
N CYS A 38 -11.86 3.23 9.96
CA CYS A 38 -11.91 4.18 11.09
C CYS A 38 -10.84 3.96 12.17
N GLN A 39 -10.08 2.86 12.11
CA GLN A 39 -8.99 2.58 13.04
C GLN A 39 -7.94 1.72 12.35
N ILE A 40 -6.67 1.98 12.66
CA ILE A 40 -5.55 1.11 12.30
C ILE A 40 -4.84 0.69 13.58
N THR A 41 -4.57 -0.61 13.72
CA THR A 41 -3.89 -1.16 14.89
C THR A 41 -2.66 -1.96 14.51
N TYR A 42 -1.67 -1.95 15.42
CA TYR A 42 -0.53 -2.86 15.46
C TYR A 42 -0.57 -3.65 16.77
N LYS A 43 -0.60 -4.99 16.70
CA LYS A 43 -0.71 -5.90 17.85
C LYS A 43 -1.87 -5.53 18.79
N GLY A 44 -3.00 -5.10 18.20
CA GLY A 44 -4.20 -4.67 18.91
C GLY A 44 -4.13 -3.27 19.54
N LYS A 45 -2.97 -2.60 19.55
CA LYS A 45 -2.84 -1.19 19.95
C LYS A 45 -3.09 -0.27 18.76
N GLU A 46 -3.71 0.88 18.96
CA GLU A 46 -3.92 1.87 17.89
C GLU A 46 -2.59 2.49 17.42
N ILE A 47 -2.48 2.75 16.12
CA ILE A 47 -1.30 3.38 15.51
C ILE A 47 -1.38 4.92 15.71
N PRO A 48 -0.31 5.58 16.19
CA PRO A 48 -0.29 7.02 16.48
C PRO A 48 -0.15 7.89 15.21
N LEU A 49 -1.08 7.73 14.27
CA LEU A 49 -1.20 8.60 13.10
C LEU A 49 -1.39 10.07 13.52
N GLY A 50 -0.74 10.98 12.81
CA GLY A 50 -0.77 12.41 13.10
C GLY A 50 -0.04 12.82 14.39
N LYS A 51 0.75 11.93 15.02
CA LYS A 51 1.51 12.23 16.25
C LYS A 51 3.03 12.41 15.98
N PRO A 52 3.76 13.06 16.91
CA PRO A 52 5.22 13.00 17.04
C PRO A 52 5.82 11.60 16.92
N ILE A 53 7.09 11.53 16.49
CA ILE A 53 7.82 10.28 16.28
C ILE A 53 7.96 9.43 17.57
N ASP A 54 8.02 10.06 18.74
CA ASP A 54 8.14 9.38 20.04
C ASP A 54 7.01 8.37 20.30
N ALA A 55 5.78 8.68 19.88
CA ALA A 55 4.64 7.77 20.03
C ALA A 55 4.80 6.51 19.16
N TRP A 56 5.46 6.61 18.01
CA TRP A 56 5.79 5.47 17.17
C TRP A 56 6.94 4.65 17.77
N VAL A 57 7.89 5.30 18.42
CA VAL A 57 8.96 4.64 19.19
C VAL A 57 8.41 3.90 20.41
N GLU A 58 7.37 4.42 21.08
CA GLU A 58 6.65 3.70 22.14
C GLU A 58 5.91 2.44 21.61
N LEU A 59 5.35 2.51 20.40
CA LEU A 59 4.60 1.40 19.79
C LEU A 59 5.49 0.32 19.16
N PHE A 60 6.55 0.70 18.45
CA PHE A 60 7.40 -0.20 17.66
C PHE A 60 8.79 -0.45 18.29
N GLY A 61 9.15 0.26 19.34
CA GLY A 61 10.54 0.34 19.83
C GLY A 61 11.39 1.32 19.01
N PRO A 62 12.70 1.44 19.29
CA PRO A 62 13.59 2.34 18.55
C PRO A 62 13.69 1.95 17.06
N TYR A 63 13.68 2.96 16.18
CA TYR A 63 13.94 2.76 14.75
C TYR A 63 15.40 2.34 14.51
N SER A 64 15.63 1.57 13.45
CA SER A 64 16.95 1.03 13.09
C SER A 64 17.86 2.08 12.46
N ARG A 65 17.29 2.99 11.66
CA ARG A 65 17.97 4.12 11.01
C ARG A 65 16.97 5.18 10.57
N ASN A 66 17.46 6.39 10.31
CA ASN A 66 16.76 7.39 9.53
C ASN A 66 17.24 7.40 8.08
N PHE A 67 16.34 7.72 7.16
CA PHE A 67 16.65 8.16 5.80
C PHE A 67 16.22 9.63 5.70
N ASN A 68 17.09 10.49 5.17
CA ASN A 68 16.93 11.96 5.21
C ASN A 68 16.56 12.49 6.63
N GLU A 69 15.88 13.64 6.74
CA GLU A 69 15.45 14.22 8.03
C GLU A 69 14.01 13.89 8.44
N HIS A 70 13.28 13.15 7.61
CA HIS A 70 11.84 12.92 7.74
C HIS A 70 11.46 11.43 7.74
N THR A 71 12.31 10.52 7.28
CA THR A 71 11.98 9.09 7.19
C THR A 71 12.66 8.29 8.31
N TYR A 72 11.88 7.52 9.07
CA TYR A 72 12.33 6.65 10.16
C TYR A 72 12.02 5.19 9.82
N ILE A 73 13.00 4.30 9.91
CA ILE A 73 12.92 2.94 9.34
C ILE A 73 13.17 1.89 10.42
N TRP A 74 12.27 0.92 10.54
CA TRP A 74 12.40 -0.26 11.38
C TRP A 74 12.76 -1.46 10.48
N ASP A 75 14.06 -1.67 10.30
CA ASP A 75 14.62 -2.68 9.37
C ASP A 75 14.26 -4.13 9.72
N SER A 76 13.86 -4.39 10.97
CA SER A 76 13.39 -5.69 11.47
C SER A 76 11.88 -5.88 11.38
N LEU A 77 11.09 -4.80 11.20
CA LEU A 77 9.63 -4.86 11.09
C LEU A 77 9.14 -4.80 9.63
N GLY A 78 9.98 -4.41 8.69
CA GLY A 78 9.56 -4.13 7.31
C GLY A 78 8.73 -2.85 7.19
N VAL A 79 8.95 -1.89 8.09
CA VAL A 79 8.16 -0.66 8.21
C VAL A 79 9.03 0.58 8.09
N ALA A 80 8.53 1.61 7.41
CA ALA A 80 9.06 2.96 7.50
C ALA A 80 7.93 3.98 7.74
N ILE A 81 8.21 5.00 8.55
CA ILE A 81 7.35 6.16 8.77
C ILE A 81 7.98 7.36 8.08
N PHE A 82 7.18 8.10 7.31
CA PHE A 82 7.57 9.40 6.79
C PHE A 82 6.79 10.48 7.55
N ASN A 83 7.55 11.45 8.05
CA ASN A 83 7.06 12.60 8.80
C ASN A 83 7.06 13.82 7.87
N SER A 84 6.08 13.86 6.96
CA SER A 84 6.06 14.83 5.86
C SER A 84 5.81 16.27 6.33
N CYS A 85 5.17 16.43 7.51
CA CYS A 85 4.48 17.65 7.96
C CYS A 85 5.38 18.87 8.22
N ILE A 86 5.95 19.39 7.13
CA ILE A 86 5.83 20.79 6.78
C ILE A 86 4.34 21.05 6.55
N THR A 87 3.67 21.78 7.46
CA THR A 87 2.50 22.56 7.02
C THR A 87 3.02 23.55 5.99
N ALA A 88 2.32 23.76 4.87
CA ALA A 88 2.90 24.35 3.65
C ALA A 88 3.52 25.76 3.79
N TYR A 89 3.41 26.39 4.97
CA TYR A 89 3.90 27.71 5.30
C TYR A 89 4.72 27.81 6.62
N ASP A 90 5.03 26.70 7.31
CA ASP A 90 5.90 26.73 8.51
C ASP A 90 7.06 25.73 8.45
N THR A 91 8.26 26.28 8.23
CA THR A 91 9.54 25.55 8.21
C THR A 91 10.21 25.47 9.60
N ASN A 92 9.69 26.17 10.61
CA ASN A 92 10.28 26.26 11.94
C ASN A 92 9.73 25.20 12.92
N VAL A 93 8.84 24.32 12.47
CA VAL A 93 8.35 23.20 13.28
C VAL A 93 9.49 22.23 13.57
N ASP A 94 9.84 22.19 14.86
CA ASP A 94 10.78 21.26 15.49
C ASP A 94 10.54 19.81 15.00
N LYS A 95 11.63 19.11 14.65
CA LYS A 95 11.62 17.81 13.98
C LYS A 95 10.84 16.75 14.78
N GLU A 96 11.00 16.77 16.10
CA GLU A 96 10.30 15.85 17.01
C GLU A 96 8.78 16.13 17.05
N LYS A 97 8.37 17.39 16.81
CA LYS A 97 6.97 17.86 16.92
C LYS A 97 6.17 17.76 15.62
N ARG A 98 6.79 17.44 14.48
CA ARG A 98 6.09 17.26 13.20
C ARG A 98 5.16 16.04 13.26
N LYS A 99 3.94 16.17 12.72
CA LYS A 99 2.93 15.10 12.69
C LYS A 99 3.34 14.01 11.69
N CYS A 100 3.63 12.79 12.15
CA CYS A 100 3.85 11.64 11.27
C CYS A 100 2.55 11.24 10.56
N ASP A 101 2.53 11.38 9.23
CA ASP A 101 1.34 11.24 8.39
C ASP A 101 1.38 10.00 7.49
N GLN A 102 2.55 9.51 7.08
CA GLN A 102 2.65 8.36 6.19
C GLN A 102 3.31 7.14 6.84
N LEU A 103 2.59 6.00 6.83
CA LEU A 103 3.08 4.68 7.23
C LEU A 103 3.25 3.80 5.98
N TYR A 104 4.44 3.24 5.80
CA TYR A 104 4.76 2.26 4.75
C TYR A 104 5.05 0.89 5.37
N ILE A 105 4.38 -0.15 4.87
CA ILE A 105 4.65 -1.56 5.15
C ILE A 105 5.18 -2.18 3.85
N PHE A 106 6.47 -2.53 3.82
CA PHE A 106 7.17 -3.01 2.63
C PHE A 106 7.15 -4.54 2.55
N PHE A 107 6.65 -5.08 1.44
CA PHE A 107 6.58 -6.53 1.20
C PHE A 107 7.77 -7.06 0.38
N VAL A 108 8.61 -6.16 -0.14
CA VAL A 108 9.87 -6.41 -0.84
C VAL A 108 10.91 -5.34 -0.46
N ASN A 109 12.18 -5.60 -0.75
CA ASN A 109 13.30 -4.69 -0.49
C ASN A 109 14.27 -4.61 -1.69
N LEU A 110 15.42 -3.94 -1.53
CA LEU A 110 16.46 -3.83 -2.57
C LEU A 110 17.09 -5.18 -3.01
N ASP A 111 16.95 -6.24 -2.20
CA ASP A 111 17.43 -7.60 -2.52
C ASP A 111 16.40 -8.48 -3.23
N SER A 112 15.14 -8.03 -3.29
CA SER A 112 14.12 -8.66 -4.14
C SER A 112 14.50 -8.61 -5.61
N LYS A 113 13.93 -9.50 -6.43
CA LYS A 113 14.19 -9.54 -7.87
C LYS A 113 13.84 -8.22 -8.56
N VAL A 114 12.74 -7.58 -8.17
CA VAL A 114 12.33 -6.25 -8.66
C VAL A 114 13.26 -5.12 -8.16
N GLY A 115 13.79 -5.24 -6.93
CA GLY A 115 14.80 -4.32 -6.39
C GLY A 115 16.15 -4.42 -7.07
N GLN A 116 16.67 -5.64 -7.23
CA GLN A 116 17.91 -5.92 -7.96
C GLN A 116 17.85 -5.47 -9.44
N ALA A 117 16.65 -5.45 -10.04
CA ALA A 117 16.40 -4.93 -11.38
C ALA A 117 16.32 -3.38 -11.47
N GLY A 118 16.34 -2.66 -10.34
CA GLY A 118 16.17 -1.20 -10.30
C GLY A 118 14.76 -0.76 -10.70
N LYS A 119 13.73 -1.53 -10.29
CA LYS A 119 12.32 -1.32 -10.71
C LYS A 119 11.37 -0.87 -9.59
N LEU A 120 11.88 -0.75 -8.37
CA LEU A 120 11.15 -0.26 -7.20
C LEU A 120 10.92 1.27 -7.27
N GLN A 121 9.81 1.77 -6.72
CA GLN A 121 9.41 3.18 -6.80
C GLN A 121 10.50 4.17 -6.34
N PHE A 122 11.05 3.98 -5.15
CA PHE A 122 12.05 4.86 -4.55
C PHE A 122 13.50 4.48 -4.89
N ALA A 123 13.70 3.41 -5.68
CA ALA A 123 15.02 2.93 -6.12
C ALA A 123 15.05 2.65 -7.63
N TRP A 124 14.31 3.45 -8.39
CA TRP A 124 14.23 3.35 -9.85
C TRP A 124 15.62 3.52 -10.47
N GLN A 125 15.94 2.68 -11.45
CA GLN A 125 17.25 2.55 -12.11
C GLN A 125 18.42 2.08 -11.22
N ARG A 126 18.27 1.95 -9.89
CA ARG A 126 19.33 1.49 -8.96
C ARG A 126 19.54 -0.04 -8.99
N LYS A 127 19.95 -0.54 -10.16
CA LYS A 127 20.27 -1.96 -10.40
C LYS A 127 21.37 -2.47 -9.47
N SER A 128 21.27 -3.75 -9.15
CA SER A 128 22.35 -4.57 -8.57
C SER A 128 23.51 -4.77 -9.56
N PHE A 129 24.68 -5.17 -9.08
CA PHE A 129 25.82 -5.44 -9.96
C PHE A 129 25.52 -6.64 -10.87
N GLU A 130 24.85 -7.65 -10.33
CA GLU A 130 24.46 -8.90 -10.97
C GLU A 130 23.52 -8.66 -12.15
N PHE A 131 22.58 -7.71 -12.05
CA PHE A 131 21.74 -7.30 -13.18
C PHE A 131 22.51 -6.47 -14.21
N ILE A 132 23.42 -5.59 -13.79
CA ILE A 132 24.25 -4.81 -14.72
C ILE A 132 25.18 -5.75 -15.51
N GLU A 133 25.86 -6.68 -14.85
CA GLU A 133 26.75 -7.66 -15.49
C GLU A 133 25.95 -8.56 -16.45
N LYS A 134 24.72 -8.95 -16.10
CA LYS A 134 23.82 -9.66 -17.01
C LYS A 134 23.41 -8.84 -18.24
N ASP A 135 23.16 -7.54 -18.09
CA ASP A 135 22.86 -6.66 -19.22
C ASP A 135 24.06 -6.59 -20.19
N TYR A 136 25.28 -6.36 -19.66
CA TYR A 136 26.53 -6.39 -20.42
C TYR A 136 26.75 -7.73 -21.16
N GLN A 137 26.54 -8.86 -20.48
CA GLN A 137 26.60 -10.19 -21.09
C GLN A 137 25.59 -10.37 -22.22
N SER A 138 24.38 -9.80 -22.10
CA SER A 138 23.33 -9.92 -23.12
C SER A 138 23.67 -9.23 -24.44
N ILE A 139 24.38 -8.09 -24.37
CA ILE A 139 24.91 -7.36 -25.55
C ILE A 139 26.31 -7.84 -25.98
N LYS A 140 26.86 -8.87 -25.31
CA LYS A 140 28.19 -9.46 -25.52
C LYS A 140 29.36 -8.50 -25.30
N GLU A 141 29.17 -7.46 -24.48
CA GLU A 141 30.26 -6.54 -24.12
C GLU A 141 31.09 -7.11 -22.95
N PRO A 142 32.42 -7.30 -23.12
CA PRO A 142 33.27 -7.86 -22.08
C PRO A 142 33.58 -6.81 -20.99
N MET A 143 33.23 -7.12 -19.74
CA MET A 143 33.55 -6.26 -18.60
C MET A 143 34.95 -6.56 -18.04
N SER A 144 35.86 -5.58 -18.13
CA SER A 144 37.15 -5.67 -17.43
C SER A 144 36.98 -5.55 -15.91
N GLU A 145 37.93 -6.07 -15.13
CA GLU A 145 37.86 -6.04 -13.67
C GLU A 145 37.91 -4.59 -13.11
N GLU A 146 38.52 -3.65 -13.83
CA GLU A 146 38.50 -2.22 -13.52
C GLU A 146 37.11 -1.63 -13.75
N LEU A 147 36.42 -2.05 -14.82
CA LEU A 147 35.03 -1.63 -15.09
C LEU A 147 34.07 -2.19 -14.05
N LYS A 148 34.20 -3.47 -13.67
CA LYS A 148 33.42 -4.08 -12.58
C LYS A 148 33.60 -3.32 -11.28
N LYS A 149 34.84 -3.10 -10.83
CA LYS A 149 35.16 -2.32 -9.62
C LYS A 149 34.60 -0.90 -9.68
N ARG A 150 34.68 -0.23 -10.84
CA ARG A 150 34.11 1.11 -11.07
C ARG A 150 32.58 1.13 -10.99
N ILE A 151 31.90 0.09 -11.46
CA ILE A 151 30.44 -0.02 -11.38
C ILE A 151 30.02 -0.32 -9.94
N ILE A 152 30.64 -1.30 -9.29
CA ILE A 152 30.37 -1.65 -7.88
C ILE A 152 30.55 -0.42 -6.98
N GLY A 153 31.65 0.32 -7.14
CA GLY A 153 31.91 1.58 -6.40
C GLY A 153 31.02 2.77 -6.77
N ARG A 154 30.08 2.61 -7.70
CA ARG A 154 29.04 3.61 -8.08
C ARG A 154 27.62 3.18 -7.72
N ILE A 155 27.39 1.90 -7.41
CA ILE A 155 26.09 1.42 -6.94
C ILE A 155 25.86 1.99 -5.55
N GLU A 156 24.72 2.64 -5.36
CA GLU A 156 24.47 3.36 -4.11
C GLU A 156 24.14 2.40 -2.95
N PRO A 157 24.72 2.61 -1.74
CA PRO A 157 24.43 1.81 -0.54
C PRO A 157 22.93 1.75 -0.19
N LYS A 158 22.49 0.63 0.38
CA LYS A 158 21.08 0.33 0.69
C LYS A 158 20.51 1.27 1.76
N GLU A 159 21.38 1.71 2.65
CA GLU A 159 21.17 2.61 3.77
C GLU A 159 20.51 3.94 3.33
N LYS A 160 20.81 4.37 2.10
CA LYS A 160 20.28 5.60 1.47
C LYS A 160 18.88 5.46 0.85
N TYR A 161 18.16 4.37 1.12
CA TYR A 161 16.82 4.14 0.59
C TYR A 161 15.82 3.83 1.71
N ILE A 162 14.56 4.21 1.51
CA ILE A 162 13.46 3.94 2.45
C ILE A 162 13.20 2.44 2.69
N TYR A 163 13.56 1.56 1.73
CA TYR A 163 13.34 0.12 1.82
C TYR A 163 14.01 -0.49 3.07
N PRO A 164 13.24 -1.11 3.98
CA PRO A 164 13.75 -1.89 5.10
C PRO A 164 14.63 -3.05 4.63
N PHE A 165 15.64 -3.40 5.43
CA PHE A 165 16.51 -4.55 5.12
C PHE A 165 15.77 -5.89 5.21
N THR A 166 14.81 -6.04 6.13
CA THR A 166 13.89 -7.18 6.17
C THR A 166 12.50 -6.72 5.73
N PRO A 167 11.90 -7.28 4.66
CA PRO A 167 10.51 -6.97 4.30
C PRO A 167 9.51 -7.63 5.28
N TYR A 168 8.34 -7.04 5.42
CA TYR A 168 7.23 -7.59 6.22
C TYR A 168 6.67 -8.84 5.54
N THR A 169 6.89 -10.00 6.16
CA THR A 169 6.53 -11.33 5.62
C THR A 169 5.13 -11.79 6.04
N GLN A 170 4.57 -11.19 7.08
CA GLN A 170 3.29 -11.60 7.66
C GLN A 170 2.10 -11.08 6.83
N THR A 171 0.88 -11.39 7.28
CA THR A 171 -0.34 -10.85 6.66
C THR A 171 -0.74 -9.53 7.31
N VAL A 172 -1.24 -8.59 6.51
CA VAL A 172 -1.99 -7.40 6.93
C VAL A 172 -3.46 -7.68 6.70
N ASN A 173 -4.29 -7.40 7.69
CA ASN A 173 -5.75 -7.46 7.57
C ASN A 173 -6.26 -6.11 7.02
N LEU A 174 -6.46 -6.02 5.71
CA LEU A 174 -6.97 -4.84 5.02
C LEU A 174 -8.49 -4.89 4.90
N GLN A 175 -9.17 -4.26 5.87
CA GLN A 175 -10.63 -4.15 6.00
C GLN A 175 -11.33 -5.52 5.99
N GLY A 176 -10.63 -6.58 6.44
CA GLY A 176 -11.06 -7.98 6.39
C GLY A 176 -10.42 -8.82 5.29
N ALA A 177 -9.79 -8.22 4.29
CA ALA A 177 -9.09 -8.92 3.21
C ALA A 177 -7.62 -9.16 3.58
N PRO A 178 -7.09 -10.39 3.46
CA PRO A 178 -5.67 -10.63 3.67
C PRO A 178 -4.83 -10.00 2.55
N VAL A 179 -3.79 -9.26 2.93
CA VAL A 179 -2.74 -8.75 2.04
C VAL A 179 -1.39 -9.21 2.58
N LYS A 180 -0.55 -9.80 1.74
CA LYS A 180 0.79 -10.28 2.10
C LYS A 180 1.72 -10.26 0.89
N SER A 181 3.02 -10.41 1.12
CA SER A 181 4.02 -10.48 0.05
C SER A 181 3.69 -11.58 -0.96
N GLY A 182 3.98 -11.30 -2.23
CA GLY A 182 3.72 -12.19 -3.37
C GLY A 182 2.27 -12.24 -3.88
N MET A 183 1.29 -11.60 -3.21
CA MET A 183 -0.06 -11.48 -3.78
C MET A 183 -0.11 -10.46 -4.92
N SER A 184 -0.81 -10.80 -6.00
CA SER A 184 -1.15 -9.86 -7.08
C SER A 184 -2.39 -9.01 -6.73
N LEU A 185 -2.54 -7.86 -7.40
CA LEU A 185 -3.73 -7.01 -7.30
C LEU A 185 -5.04 -7.77 -7.57
N ASN A 186 -5.02 -8.73 -8.50
CA ASN A 186 -6.19 -9.56 -8.81
C ASN A 186 -6.56 -10.51 -7.67
N GLU A 187 -5.58 -11.02 -6.92
CA GLU A 187 -5.85 -11.85 -5.74
C GLU A 187 -6.35 -11.00 -4.57
N VAL A 188 -5.75 -9.83 -4.31
CA VAL A 188 -6.25 -8.90 -3.29
C VAL A 188 -7.69 -8.48 -3.62
N ASN A 189 -7.98 -8.10 -4.87
CA ASN A 189 -9.34 -7.76 -5.30
C ASN A 189 -10.32 -8.93 -5.25
N LYS A 190 -9.87 -10.16 -5.50
CA LYS A 190 -10.67 -11.38 -5.33
C LYS A 190 -11.06 -11.58 -3.86
N GLU A 191 -10.13 -11.40 -2.92
CA GLU A 191 -10.43 -11.49 -1.49
C GLU A 191 -11.35 -10.35 -1.02
N ARG A 192 -11.04 -9.10 -1.35
CA ARG A 192 -11.88 -7.92 -1.08
C ARG A 192 -13.31 -8.09 -1.60
N SER A 193 -13.49 -8.69 -2.79
CA SER A 193 -14.82 -8.85 -3.40
C SER A 193 -15.81 -9.63 -2.54
N LYS A 194 -15.35 -10.52 -1.65
CA LYS A 194 -16.16 -11.35 -0.75
C LYS A 194 -16.83 -10.53 0.36
N ILE A 195 -16.24 -9.39 0.71
CA ILE A 195 -16.58 -8.59 1.89
C ILE A 195 -17.63 -7.53 1.52
N LYS A 196 -18.64 -7.36 2.38
CA LYS A 196 -19.71 -6.39 2.15
C LYS A 196 -19.19 -4.96 2.28
N GLY A 197 -19.47 -4.13 1.26
CA GLY A 197 -19.17 -2.69 1.27
C GLY A 197 -17.80 -2.29 0.72
N LEU A 198 -16.88 -3.23 0.50
CA LEU A 198 -15.59 -2.94 -0.14
C LEU A 198 -15.69 -2.91 -1.66
N GLU A 199 -14.96 -1.97 -2.27
CA GLU A 199 -14.76 -1.88 -3.71
C GLU A 199 -13.43 -2.51 -4.13
N LYS A 200 -13.23 -2.67 -5.44
CA LYS A 200 -11.94 -3.08 -5.98
C LYS A 200 -10.95 -1.92 -5.86
N MET A 201 -9.72 -2.21 -5.48
CA MET A 201 -8.61 -1.30 -5.67
C MET A 201 -8.26 -1.28 -7.16
N GLY A 202 -8.20 -0.09 -7.73
CA GLY A 202 -7.85 0.17 -9.13
C GLY A 202 -6.78 1.24 -9.22
N TYR A 203 -6.15 1.35 -10.40
CA TYR A 203 -5.04 2.26 -10.63
C TYR A 203 -5.41 3.68 -10.24
N TRP A 204 -4.52 4.33 -9.49
CA TRP A 204 -4.59 5.74 -9.17
C TRP A 204 -3.49 6.44 -9.97
N ASP A 205 -3.87 7.09 -11.07
CA ASP A 205 -2.98 8.02 -11.75
C ASP A 205 -2.62 9.14 -10.77
N ASN A 206 -1.32 9.31 -10.61
CA ASN A 206 -0.69 10.43 -9.93
C ASN A 206 0.70 10.69 -10.54
N ASP A 207 0.93 10.25 -11.79
CA ASP A 207 2.15 10.57 -12.54
C ASP A 207 1.96 11.77 -13.47
N GLY A 208 0.71 12.12 -13.77
CA GLY A 208 0.35 13.41 -14.35
C GLY A 208 0.63 13.52 -15.84
N ASP A 209 0.61 12.40 -16.57
CA ASP A 209 0.73 12.37 -18.04
C ASP A 209 -0.54 12.82 -18.80
N TRP A 210 -1.61 13.14 -18.04
CA TRP A 210 -2.94 13.56 -18.49
C TRP A 210 -3.79 12.46 -19.15
N SER A 211 -3.40 11.18 -19.04
CA SER A 211 -4.21 10.03 -19.43
C SER A 211 -5.04 9.49 -18.25
N TRP A 212 -6.37 9.41 -18.41
CA TRP A 212 -7.27 9.07 -17.31
C TRP A 212 -7.47 7.56 -17.12
N ASP A 213 -6.36 6.83 -16.97
CA ASP A 213 -6.30 5.35 -16.84
C ASP A 213 -6.77 4.82 -15.46
N SER A 214 -7.45 5.67 -14.69
CA SER A 214 -7.91 5.37 -13.32
C SER A 214 -8.85 4.16 -13.26
N GLY A 215 -8.77 3.41 -12.17
CA GLY A 215 -9.56 2.19 -11.98
C GLY A 215 -9.04 0.95 -12.71
N SER A 216 -8.03 1.06 -13.57
CA SER A 216 -7.41 -0.11 -14.25
C SER A 216 -6.86 -1.15 -13.26
N THR A 217 -6.95 -2.43 -13.62
CA THR A 217 -6.41 -3.56 -12.80
C THR A 217 -5.49 -4.49 -13.59
N THR A 218 -5.02 -4.07 -14.77
CA THR A 218 -4.08 -4.81 -15.63
C THR A 218 -2.67 -4.23 -15.63
N ILE A 219 -2.52 -2.98 -15.20
CA ILE A 219 -1.24 -2.29 -15.00
C ILE A 219 -0.42 -3.04 -13.94
N LYS A 220 0.90 -3.20 -14.20
CA LYS A 220 1.83 -3.95 -13.34
C LYS A 220 2.66 -3.08 -12.38
N THR A 221 2.80 -1.80 -12.69
CA THR A 221 3.63 -0.85 -11.95
C THR A 221 2.79 0.40 -11.72
N GLY A 222 2.51 0.74 -10.46
CA GLY A 222 1.56 1.81 -10.14
C GLY A 222 1.13 1.87 -8.67
N GLU A 223 0.53 2.98 -8.27
CA GLU A 223 -0.26 3.06 -7.04
C GLU A 223 -1.71 2.63 -7.32
N PHE A 224 -2.32 1.89 -6.40
CA PHE A 224 -3.69 1.39 -6.51
C PHE A 224 -4.44 1.69 -5.22
N ARG A 225 -5.59 2.36 -5.33
CA ARG A 225 -6.41 2.85 -4.21
C ARG A 225 -7.86 2.39 -4.38
N GLU A 226 -8.66 2.44 -3.31
CA GLU A 226 -10.11 2.53 -3.50
C GLU A 226 -10.44 3.89 -4.12
N GLN A 227 -11.31 3.91 -5.13
CA GLN A 227 -11.65 5.13 -5.89
C GLN A 227 -12.80 5.93 -5.24
N LYS A 228 -13.42 5.35 -4.22
CA LYS A 228 -14.48 5.96 -3.43
C LYS A 228 -13.88 6.77 -2.29
N ASP A 229 -14.44 7.94 -2.02
CA ASP A 229 -14.06 8.73 -0.85
C ASP A 229 -14.53 8.04 0.46
N HIS A 230 -13.61 7.97 1.42
CA HIS A 230 -13.81 7.40 2.74
C HIS A 230 -14.10 8.46 3.84
N SER A 231 -13.98 9.76 3.54
CA SER A 231 -14.14 10.89 4.49
C SER A 231 -15.43 10.87 5.32
N SER A 232 -16.49 10.25 4.79
CA SER A 232 -17.83 10.19 5.37
C SER A 232 -18.14 8.88 6.12
N ILE A 233 -17.24 7.89 6.10
CA ILE A 233 -17.48 6.57 6.70
C ILE A 233 -17.39 6.60 8.23
N CYS A 234 -16.59 7.53 8.77
CA CYS A 234 -16.25 7.61 10.19
C CYS A 234 -16.69 8.96 10.77
N PRO A 235 -18.01 9.15 11.01
CA PRO A 235 -18.61 10.49 11.20
C PRO A 235 -18.11 11.27 12.43
N ASN A 236 -17.49 10.58 13.39
CA ASN A 236 -16.98 11.19 14.63
C ASN A 236 -15.46 11.49 14.57
N GLN A 237 -14.82 11.36 13.41
CA GLN A 237 -13.38 11.63 13.23
C GLN A 237 -13.12 12.94 12.49
N ASP A 238 -12.09 13.65 12.92
CA ASP A 238 -11.54 14.87 12.33
C ASP A 238 -10.42 14.58 11.32
N TYR A 239 -10.21 13.31 11.00
CA TYR A 239 -9.27 12.80 10.00
C TYR A 239 -9.86 11.62 9.22
N TRP A 240 -9.20 11.28 8.11
CA TRP A 240 -9.30 10.00 7.41
C TRP A 240 -7.89 9.61 6.94
N TYR A 241 -7.78 8.56 6.14
CA TYR A 241 -6.53 8.18 5.50
C TYR A 241 -6.77 7.52 4.14
N TYR A 242 -5.89 7.79 3.18
CA TYR A 242 -5.83 7.00 1.95
C TYR A 242 -5.03 5.72 2.20
N ILE A 243 -5.56 4.60 1.72
CA ILE A 243 -4.86 3.31 1.73
C ILE A 243 -4.46 2.99 0.29
N THR A 244 -3.17 2.77 0.07
CA THR A 244 -2.59 2.55 -1.24
C THR A 244 -1.79 1.25 -1.26
N LEU A 245 -1.96 0.44 -2.29
CA LEU A 245 -1.03 -0.64 -2.63
C LEU A 245 -0.17 -0.18 -3.81
N ARG A 246 1.15 -0.16 -3.62
CA ARG A 246 2.10 0.02 -4.73
C ARG A 246 2.46 -1.35 -5.30
N TYR A 247 2.40 -1.49 -6.62
CA TYR A 247 2.98 -2.61 -7.34
C TYR A 247 4.13 -2.13 -8.22
N SER A 248 5.10 -3.00 -8.46
CA SER A 248 6.22 -2.78 -9.38
C SER A 248 6.52 -4.09 -10.12
N GLU A 249 6.41 -4.05 -11.46
CA GLU A 249 6.48 -5.22 -12.37
C GLU A 249 5.50 -6.38 -12.05
N GLY A 250 4.48 -6.11 -11.23
CA GLY A 250 3.47 -7.06 -10.76
C GLY A 250 3.74 -7.63 -9.36
N GLU A 251 4.90 -7.36 -8.77
CA GLU A 251 5.20 -7.69 -7.37
C GLU A 251 4.59 -6.58 -6.46
N LEU A 252 3.90 -6.98 -5.38
CA LEU A 252 3.40 -6.03 -4.37
C LEU A 252 4.58 -5.41 -3.63
N GLU A 253 4.77 -4.10 -3.77
CA GLU A 253 5.93 -3.40 -3.26
C GLU A 253 5.74 -2.98 -1.80
N TYR A 254 4.71 -2.15 -1.56
CA TYR A 254 4.34 -1.67 -0.23
C TYR A 254 2.84 -1.43 -0.12
N LEU A 255 2.32 -1.50 1.11
CA LEU A 255 1.10 -0.81 1.50
C LEU A 255 1.48 0.52 2.14
N LYS A 256 0.89 1.62 1.66
CA LYS A 256 1.02 2.96 2.24
C LYS A 256 -0.32 3.37 2.86
N VAL A 257 -0.28 3.87 4.09
CA VAL A 257 -1.34 4.63 4.73
C VAL A 257 -0.90 6.09 4.75
N GLU A 258 -1.79 6.99 4.36
CA GLU A 258 -1.54 8.43 4.21
C GLU A 258 -2.63 9.20 4.97
N TYR A 259 -2.31 9.69 6.17
CA TYR A 259 -3.22 10.36 7.10
C TYR A 259 -3.49 11.81 6.70
N LEU A 260 -4.77 12.19 6.74
CA LEU A 260 -5.24 13.53 6.40
C LEU A 260 -6.21 14.03 7.48
N SER A 261 -5.80 15.08 8.21
CA SER A 261 -6.67 15.80 9.14
C SER A 261 -7.38 16.97 8.46
N LYS A 262 -8.64 17.25 8.84
CA LYS A 262 -9.46 18.39 8.35
C LYS A 262 -8.81 19.77 8.55
N GLU A 263 -7.83 19.86 9.45
CA GLU A 263 -6.98 21.05 9.62
C GLU A 263 -6.12 21.38 8.38
N ASN A 264 -5.78 20.37 7.57
CA ASN A 264 -4.83 20.46 6.46
C ASN A 264 -5.52 20.68 5.08
N GLU A 265 -6.85 20.79 5.01
CA GLU A 265 -7.61 21.05 3.76
C GLU A 265 -7.75 22.55 3.41
N LYS A 266 -6.85 23.41 3.89
CA LYS A 266 -6.95 24.88 3.79
C LYS A 266 -5.77 25.52 3.08
#